data_AF-A0A067ENV5-F1
#
_entry.id   AF-A0A067ENV5-F1
#
_cell.length_a   1.000
_cell.length_b   1.000
_cell.length_c   1.000
_cell.angle_alpha   90.00
_cell.angle_beta   90.00
_cell.angle_gamma   90.00
#
_symmetry.space_group_name_H-M   'P 1'
#
loop_
_entity.id
_entity.type
_entity.pdbx_description
1 polymer ?
#
loop_
_entity_poly.entity_id
_entity_poly.type
_entity_poly.pdbx_seq_one_letter_code
_entity_poly.pdbx_strand_id
1 'polypeptide(L)' 'VPISARNILEDPELKSAVKAFSHWPTFPQIFIKGEFIGGSDIILNMHQSGELKEKLKGIASNQKSD' A
#
# COMPACT_ATOMS: atom_id res chain seq x y z
N VAL A 1 6.26 -4.49 10.71
CA VAL A 1 6.24 -3.80 9.40
C VAL A 1 5.74 -2.39 9.66
N PRO A 2 6.56 -1.35 9.42
CA PRO A 2 6.10 0.03 9.58
C PRO A 2 5.03 0.35 8.53
N ILE A 3 3.99 1.09 8.92
CA ILE A 3 2.87 1.48 8.06
C ILE A 3 2.63 2.97 8.23
N SER A 4 2.34 3.67 7.14
CA SER A 4 1.92 5.08 7.14
C SER A 4 0.68 5.24 6.29
N ALA A 5 -0.21 6.15 6.68
CA ALA A 5 -1.42 6.49 5.95
C ALA A 5 -1.44 7.98 5.60
N ARG A 6 -2.20 8.34 4.57
CA ARG A 6 -2.48 9.73 4.19
C ARG A 6 -3.97 9.90 3.96
N ASN A 7 -4.54 10.98 4.48
CA ASN A 7 -5.96 11.28 4.33
C ASN A 7 -6.21 12.03 3.01
N ILE A 8 -6.70 11.31 2.00
CA ILE A 8 -7.02 11.88 0.67
C ILE A 8 -8.24 12.81 0.68
N LEU A 9 -9.01 12.86 1.77
CA LEU A 9 -10.16 13.75 1.89
C LEU A 9 -9.75 15.17 2.28
N GLU A 10 -8.60 15.32 2.95
CA GLU A 10 -8.04 16.62 3.35
C GLU A 10 -7.11 17.21 2.28
N ASP A 11 -6.67 16.39 1.32
CA ASP A 11 -5.75 16.78 0.25
C ASP A 11 -6.28 16.40 -1.15
N PRO A 12 -6.97 17.34 -1.83
CA PRO A 12 -7.50 17.12 -3.17
C PRO A 12 -6.43 16.89 -4.25
N GLU A 13 -5.23 17.46 -4.07
CA GLU A 13 -4.11 17.29 -4.99
C GLU A 13 -3.55 15.87 -4.89
N LEU A 14 -3.29 15.40 -3.67
CA LEU A 14 -2.91 14.02 -3.40
C LEU A 14 -3.94 13.03 -3.96
N LYS A 15 -5.23 13.28 -3.75
CA LYS A 15 -6.31 12.44 -4.26
C LYS A 15 -6.27 12.31 -5.79
N SER A 16 -5.97 13.40 -6.48
CA SER A 16 -5.90 13.42 -7.95
C SER A 16 -4.62 12.77 -8.46
N ALA A 17 -3.48 13.09 -7.84
CA ALA A 17 -2.18 12.55 -8.18
C ALA A 17 -2.11 11.03 -7.99
N VAL A 18 -2.60 10.50 -6.86
CA VAL A 18 -2.52 9.07 -6.56
C VAL A 18 -3.40 8.23 -7.49
N LYS A 19 -4.58 8.75 -7.90
CA LYS A 19 -5.44 8.11 -8.91
C LYS A 19 -4.77 8.06 -10.27
N ALA A 20 -4.13 9.16 -10.68
CA ALA A 20 -3.42 9.23 -11.96
C ALA A 20 -2.20 8.29 -11.96
N PHE A 21 -1.45 8.24 -10.85
CA PHE A 21 -0.28 7.38 -10.72
C PHE A 21 -0.62 5.88 -10.74
N SER A 22 -1.58 5.45 -9.92
CA SER A 22 -1.97 4.04 -9.83
C SER A 22 -2.82 3.56 -11.00
N HIS A 23 -3.36 4.49 -11.80
CA HIS A 23 -4.42 4.21 -12.78
C HIS A 23 -5.62 3.47 -12.16
N TRP A 24 -5.87 3.70 -10.86
CA TRP A 24 -6.91 3.02 -10.09
C TRP A 24 -7.97 4.02 -9.57
N PRO A 25 -9.27 3.76 -9.81
CA PRO A 25 -10.31 4.77 -9.57
C PRO A 25 -10.76 4.89 -8.10
N THR A 26 -10.56 3.83 -7.30
CA THR A 26 -11.14 3.69 -5.95
C THR A 26 -10.11 3.77 -4.82
N PHE A 27 -10.60 3.91 -3.59
CA PHE A 27 -9.82 3.91 -2.35
C PHE A 27 -10.36 2.87 -1.37
N PRO A 28 -9.54 2.34 -0.44
CA PRO A 28 -8.12 2.67 -0.20
C PRO A 28 -7.20 2.19 -1.33
N GLN A 29 -6.03 2.83 -1.49
CA GLN A 29 -4.96 2.40 -2.40
C GLN A 29 -3.73 2.03 -1.57
N ILE A 30 -3.30 0.78 -1.66
CA ILE A 30 -2.22 0.24 -0.83
C ILE A 30 -0.95 0.14 -1.67
N PHE A 31 0.14 0.65 -1.10
CA PHE A 31 1.46 0.63 -1.71
C PHE A 31 2.43 -0.13 -0.81
N ILE A 32 3.29 -0.95 -1.41
CA ILE A 32 4.36 -1.68 -0.70
C ILE A 32 5.66 -1.37 -1.44
N LYS A 33 6.65 -0.80 -0.73
CA LYS A 33 7.92 -0.34 -1.31
C LYS A 33 7.75 0.65 -2.48
N GLY A 34 6.72 1.50 -2.42
CA GLY A 34 6.39 2.47 -3.47
C GLY A 34 5.63 1.89 -4.67
N GLU A 35 5.44 0.56 -4.72
CA GLU A 35 4.65 -0.09 -5.77
C GLU A 35 3.18 -0.14 -5.38
N PHE A 36 2.28 0.22 -6.30
CA PHE A 36 0.84 0.04 -6.13
C PHE A 36 0.49 -1.45 -6.16
N ILE A 37 -0.27 -1.90 -5.16
CA ILE A 37 -0.66 -3.31 -5.01
C ILE A 37 -2.13 -3.52 -5.32
N GLY A 38 -3.00 -2.62 -4.87
CA GLY A 38 -4.43 -2.75 -5.06
C GLY A 38 -5.27 -2.06 -3.99
N GLY A 39 -6.55 -2.40 -4.01
CA GLY A 39 -7.56 -2.00 -3.03
C GLY A 39 -7.65 -2.95 -1.83
N SER A 40 -8.66 -2.71 -0.98
CA SER A 40 -8.85 -3.47 0.26
C SER A 40 -9.13 -4.97 0.04
N ASP A 41 -9.90 -5.29 -0.99
CA ASP A 41 -10.27 -6.64 -1.40
C ASP A 41 -9.05 -7.46 -1.84
N ILE A 42 -8.18 -6.86 -2.67
CA ILE A 42 -6.95 -7.49 -3.13
C ILE A 42 -6.02 -7.79 -1.95
N ILE A 43 -5.80 -6.80 -1.07
CA ILE A 43 -4.93 -6.99 0.11
C ILE A 43 -5.48 -8.05 1.05
N LEU A 44 -6.80 -8.10 1.24
CA LEU A 44 -7.43 -9.13 2.06
C LEU A 44 -7.23 -10.52 1.47
N ASN A 45 -7.39 -10.68 0.15
CA ASN A 45 -7.15 -11.94 -0.54
C ASN A 45 -5.68 -12.36 -0.43
N MET A 46 -4.73 -11.44 -0.62
CA MET A 46 -3.29 -11.70 -0.44
C MET A 46 -2.95 -12.08 1.01
N HIS A 47 -3.67 -11.53 1.99
CA HIS A 47 -3.50 -11.93 3.38
C HIS A 47 -3.97 -13.37 3.61
N GLN A 48 -5.16 -13.70 3.10
CA GLN A 48 -5.74 -15.05 3.22
C GLN A 48 -4.91 -16.11 2.50
N SER A 49 -4.32 -15.79 1.34
CA SER A 49 -3.44 -16.69 0.60
C SER A 49 -2.03 -16.82 1.21
N GLY A 50 -1.67 -15.93 2.14
CA GLY A 50 -0.31 -15.84 2.71
C GLY A 50 0.68 -15.07 1.84
N GLU A 51 0.32 -14.69 0.61
CA GLU A 51 1.16 -13.91 -0.31
C GLU A 51 1.60 -12.57 0.29
N LEU A 52 0.69 -11.88 1.00
CA LEU A 52 1.00 -10.63 1.66
C LEU A 52 2.10 -10.81 2.71
N LYS A 53 2.06 -11.91 3.46
CA LYS A 53 3.08 -12.23 4.46
C LYS A 53 4.44 -12.40 3.81
N GLU A 54 4.51 -13.13 2.69
CA GLU A 54 5.74 -13.30 1.92
C GLU A 54 6.27 -11.96 1.38
N LYS A 55 5.40 -11.12 0.80
CA LYS A 55 5.80 -9.80 0.27
C LYS A 55 6.35 -8.88 1.37
N LEU A 56 5.87 -9.02 2.60
CA LEU A 56 6.28 -8.20 3.75
C LEU A 56 7.51 -8.73 4.51
N LYS A 57 7.91 -10.01 4.34
CA LYS A 57 9.05 -10.60 5.08
C LYS A 57 10.33 -9.78 4.98
N GLY A 58 10.71 -9.37 3.77
CA GLY A 58 11.93 -8.59 3.53
C GLY A 58 11.87 -7.12 4.00
N ILE A 59 10.70 -6.64 4.45
CA ILE A 59 10.53 -5.27 4.96
C ILE A 59 10.70 -5.26 6.48
N ALA A 60 10.30 -6.33 7.16
CA ALA A 60 10.45 -6.45 8.61
C ALA A 60 11.92 -6.62 9.05
N SER A 61 12.79 -7.15 8.17
CA SER A 61 14.20 -7.42 8.46
C SER A 61 15.14 -6.24 8.20
N ASN A 62 14.76 -5.24 7.40
CA ASN A 62 15.58 -4.06 7.07
C ASN A 62 15.58 -2.97 8.17
N GLN A 63 15.59 -3.37 9.44
CA GLN A 63 15.60 -2.47 10.61
C GLN A 63 16.76 -2.78 11.58
N LYS A 64 17.86 -3.37 11.10
CA LYS A 64 19.12 -3.53 11.86
C LYS A 64 20.30 -3.01 11.04
N SER A 65 20.39 -1.69 10.89
CA SER A 65 21.62 -0.96 10.59
C SER A 65 21.28 0.53 10.57
N ASP A 66 21.28 1.12 11.77
CA ASP A 66 21.87 2.42 12.13
C ASP A 66 21.78 2.58 13.65
#